data_AF-A0A453L216-F1
#
_entry.id   AF-A0A453L216-F1
#
_cell.length_a   1.000
_cell.length_b   1.000
_cell.length_c   1.000
_cell.angle_alpha   90.00
_cell.angle_beta   90.00
_cell.angle_gamma   90.00
#
_symmetry.space_group_name_H-M   'P 1'
#
loop_
_entity.id
_entity.type
_entity.pdbx_description
1 polymer ?
#
loop_
_entity_poly.entity_id
_entity_poly.type
_entity_poly.pdbx_seq_one_letter_code
_entity_poly.pdbx_strand_id
1 'polypeptide(L)'
;MGYVERTLGFSTRHLDDRDIRLVTVIVAGTVRWKRYIDYLIMSLCSEEKVFSNMEPLLLQILRIGFFEILKLNVPAYAVVDENVRLAKVALRPGAGNMVNAILRKLLLLKETDSLPLPNIEGDDRAQARALSIIYSHPVWMVRRWIRFLGKEEALKLMNWNNSDPYFSLRVNTTNGYTRDDLVNRLEDLQVHYEKSIMDEFVRIREGMQAVLQAGLLKEGMCAVQDESAGFVVSVVDPQPGETIMDCCAAPGGKTLFMASRLAGQGKVSALDINKGRLRILMEAAKCHNLDDIITDIHGDLRLYAKESTVKYDKVLL
;
A
#
# COMPACT_ATOMS: atom_id res chain seq x y z
N MET A 1 -9.88 3.64 -9.23
CA MET A 1 -8.62 3.88 -9.97
C MET A 1 -8.29 5.36 -10.23
N GLY A 2 -9.16 6.32 -9.86
CA GLY A 2 -8.95 7.73 -10.22
C GLY A 2 -7.66 8.39 -9.69
N TYR A 3 -7.02 7.91 -8.62
CA TYR A 3 -5.76 8.50 -8.17
C TYR A 3 -4.58 8.21 -9.11
N VAL A 4 -4.47 6.99 -9.63
CA VAL A 4 -3.35 6.57 -10.48
C VAL A 4 -3.49 7.15 -11.89
N GLU A 5 -4.70 7.10 -12.46
CA GLU A 5 -5.00 7.69 -13.77
C GLU A 5 -4.78 9.21 -13.78
N ARG A 6 -5.19 9.92 -12.71
CA ARG A 6 -4.98 11.38 -12.58
C ARG A 6 -3.51 11.77 -12.40
N THR A 7 -2.65 10.85 -11.98
CA THR A 7 -1.24 11.15 -11.66
C THR A 7 -0.29 10.78 -12.80
N LEU A 8 -0.60 9.75 -13.58
CA LEU A 8 0.34 9.20 -14.57
C LEU A 8 0.11 9.70 -16.01
N GLY A 9 -0.96 10.44 -16.31
CA GLY A 9 -1.11 11.18 -17.58
C GLY A 9 -1.20 10.33 -18.86
N PHE A 10 -1.27 9.01 -18.77
CA PHE A 10 -1.46 8.12 -19.91
C PHE A 10 -2.87 7.56 -19.93
N SER A 11 -3.50 7.55 -21.11
CA SER A 11 -4.74 6.80 -21.34
C SER A 11 -4.40 5.32 -21.36
N THR A 12 -4.76 4.61 -20.30
CA THR A 12 -4.77 3.15 -20.33
C THR A 12 -5.98 2.69 -21.14
N ARG A 13 -5.86 1.57 -21.86
CA ARG A 13 -7.05 0.88 -22.37
C ARG A 13 -7.99 0.60 -21.20
N HIS A 14 -9.29 0.60 -21.45
CA HIS A 14 -10.24 0.17 -20.44
C HIS A 14 -9.95 -1.29 -20.11
N LEU A 15 -9.50 -1.53 -18.88
CA LEU A 15 -9.26 -2.86 -18.33
C LEU A 15 -10.49 -3.26 -17.52
N ASP A 16 -10.86 -4.53 -17.58
CA ASP A 16 -11.89 -5.05 -16.69
C ASP A 16 -11.36 -5.14 -15.25
N ASP A 17 -12.26 -5.35 -14.29
CA ASP A 17 -11.88 -5.41 -12.88
C ASP A 17 -10.87 -6.51 -12.55
N ARG A 18 -10.84 -7.61 -13.33
CA ARG A 18 -9.90 -8.72 -13.13
C ARG A 18 -8.49 -8.31 -13.53
N ASP A 19 -8.34 -7.71 -14.71
CA ASP A 19 -7.06 -7.24 -15.21
C ASP A 19 -6.51 -6.11 -14.35
N ILE A 20 -7.37 -5.23 -13.85
CA ILE A 20 -6.99 -4.17 -12.91
C ILE A 20 -6.35 -4.73 -11.64
N ARG A 21 -6.95 -5.78 -11.07
CA ARG A 21 -6.39 -6.44 -9.88
C ARG A 21 -5.04 -7.07 -10.19
N LEU A 22 -4.94 -7.78 -11.31
CA LEU A 22 -3.69 -8.41 -11.72
C LEU A 22 -2.57 -7.37 -11.91
N VAL A 23 -2.85 -6.28 -12.63
CA VAL A 23 -1.90 -5.17 -12.81
C VAL A 23 -1.49 -4.57 -11.48
N THR A 24 -2.43 -4.33 -10.56
CA THR A 24 -2.15 -3.79 -9.23
C THR A 24 -1.22 -4.71 -8.44
N VAL A 25 -1.49 -6.02 -8.45
CA VAL A 25 -0.66 -7.04 -7.79
C VAL A 25 0.73 -7.10 -8.40
N ILE A 26 0.84 -7.11 -9.74
CA ILE A 26 2.12 -7.13 -10.45
C ILE A 26 2.94 -5.89 -10.13
N VAL A 27 2.36 -4.69 -10.24
CA VAL A 27 3.07 -3.43 -9.99
C VAL A 27 3.51 -3.34 -8.53
N ALA A 28 2.59 -3.52 -7.59
CA ALA A 28 2.90 -3.43 -6.16
C ALA A 28 3.92 -4.50 -5.74
N GLY A 29 3.74 -5.73 -6.21
CA GLY A 29 4.61 -6.86 -5.91
C GLY A 29 6.01 -6.72 -6.52
N THR A 30 6.10 -6.25 -7.76
CA THR A 30 7.37 -5.97 -8.43
C THR A 30 8.15 -4.87 -7.71
N VAL A 31 7.47 -3.82 -7.26
CA VAL A 31 8.11 -2.74 -6.47
C VAL A 31 8.55 -3.26 -5.10
N ARG A 32 7.68 -4.01 -4.40
CA ARG A 32 7.97 -4.63 -3.08
C ARG A 32 9.19 -5.54 -3.13
N TRP A 33 9.28 -6.40 -4.14
CA TRP A 33 10.36 -7.38 -4.31
C TRP A 33 11.50 -6.90 -5.22
N LYS A 34 11.51 -5.61 -5.61
CA LYS A 34 12.43 -5.06 -6.61
C LYS A 34 13.89 -5.41 -6.34
N ARG A 35 14.34 -5.30 -5.09
CA ARG A 35 15.76 -5.49 -4.74
C ARG A 35 16.17 -6.96 -4.80
N TYR A 36 15.29 -7.86 -4.37
CA TYR A 36 15.49 -9.31 -4.52
C TYR A 36 15.52 -9.71 -6.00
N ILE A 37 14.55 -9.20 -6.78
CA ILE A 37 14.44 -9.46 -8.22
C ILE A 37 15.66 -8.92 -8.97
N ASP A 38 16.10 -7.70 -8.70
CA ASP A 38 17.29 -7.11 -9.30
C ASP A 38 18.54 -7.95 -9.04
N TYR A 39 18.70 -8.48 -7.82
CA TYR A 39 19.79 -9.38 -7.48
C TYR A 39 19.77 -10.67 -8.31
N LEU A 40 18.59 -11.28 -8.48
CA LEU A 40 18.45 -12.48 -9.30
C LEU A 40 18.71 -12.18 -10.77
N ILE A 41 18.15 -11.11 -11.35
CA ILE A 41 18.40 -10.73 -12.75
C ILE A 41 19.90 -10.54 -12.97
N MET A 42 20.58 -9.79 -12.09
CA MET A 42 22.03 -9.58 -12.14
C MET A 42 22.79 -10.92 -12.09
N SER A 43 22.42 -11.82 -11.18
CA SER A 43 23.06 -13.13 -11.01
C SER A 43 22.83 -14.07 -12.21
N LEU A 44 21.76 -13.87 -12.96
CA LEU A 44 21.43 -14.67 -14.13
C LEU A 44 22.06 -14.13 -15.43
N CYS A 45 22.49 -12.87 -15.44
CA CYS A 45 23.28 -12.30 -16.53
C CYS A 45 24.66 -12.96 -16.61
N SER A 46 25.26 -12.98 -17.80
CA SER A 46 26.61 -13.52 -18.00
C SER A 46 27.67 -12.69 -17.28
N GLU A 47 27.47 -11.37 -17.21
CA GLU A 47 28.37 -10.41 -16.57
C GLU A 47 27.56 -9.30 -15.89
N GLU A 48 28.10 -8.73 -14.80
CA GLU A 48 27.46 -7.62 -14.09
C GLU A 48 27.24 -6.39 -15.00
N LYS A 49 28.17 -6.14 -15.93
CA LYS A 49 28.07 -5.06 -16.93
C LYS A 49 26.82 -5.16 -17.80
N VAL A 50 26.35 -6.37 -18.09
CA VAL A 50 25.12 -6.58 -18.89
C VAL A 50 23.92 -6.05 -18.12
N PHE A 51 23.87 -6.26 -16.80
CA PHE A 51 22.83 -5.73 -15.94
C PHE A 51 22.92 -4.20 -15.83
N SER A 52 24.12 -3.65 -15.56
CA SER A 52 24.31 -2.20 -15.38
C SER A 52 23.98 -1.38 -16.63
N ASN A 53 24.23 -1.94 -17.82
CA ASN A 53 23.96 -1.28 -19.10
C ASN A 53 22.60 -1.67 -19.71
N MET A 54 21.78 -2.44 -18.98
CA MET A 54 20.48 -2.88 -19.48
C MET A 54 19.54 -1.69 -19.67
N GLU A 55 18.82 -1.68 -20.79
CA GLU A 55 17.81 -0.65 -21.07
C GLU A 55 16.74 -0.64 -19.95
N PRO A 56 16.36 0.55 -19.43
CA PRO A 56 15.43 0.63 -18.30
C PRO A 56 14.12 -0.12 -18.52
N LEU A 57 13.55 -0.04 -19.72
CA LEU A 57 12.29 -0.70 -20.05
C LEU A 57 12.44 -2.23 -20.14
N LEU A 58 13.56 -2.73 -20.67
CA LEU A 58 13.86 -4.17 -20.68
C LEU A 58 13.97 -4.72 -19.26
N LEU A 59 14.65 -3.97 -18.38
CA LEU A 59 14.76 -4.33 -16.97
C LEU A 59 13.40 -4.36 -16.27
N GLN A 60 12.46 -3.46 -16.62
CA GLN A 60 11.10 -3.53 -16.09
C GLN A 60 10.34 -4.77 -16.57
N ILE A 61 10.46 -5.14 -17.85
CA ILE A 61 9.81 -6.35 -18.38
C ILE A 61 10.35 -7.60 -17.66
N LEU A 62 11.68 -7.69 -17.49
CA LEU A 62 12.27 -8.79 -16.71
C LEU A 62 11.79 -8.78 -15.27
N ARG A 63 11.70 -7.61 -14.62
CA ARG A 63 11.20 -7.52 -13.24
C ARG A 63 9.78 -8.04 -13.11
N ILE A 64 8.90 -7.70 -14.05
CA ILE A 64 7.53 -8.20 -14.13
C ILE A 64 7.55 -9.73 -14.27
N GLY A 65 8.23 -10.27 -15.29
CA GLY A 65 8.30 -11.71 -15.51
C GLY A 65 8.91 -12.49 -14.33
N PHE A 66 9.93 -11.94 -13.66
CA PHE A 66 10.51 -12.54 -12.45
C PHE A 66 9.50 -12.56 -11.30
N PHE A 67 8.79 -11.45 -11.06
CA PHE A 67 7.77 -11.39 -10.02
C PHE A 67 6.65 -12.41 -10.29
N GLU A 68 6.14 -12.46 -11.51
CA GLU A 68 5.11 -13.41 -11.91
C GLU A 68 5.56 -14.87 -11.70
N ILE A 69 6.77 -15.23 -12.15
CA ILE A 69 7.31 -16.59 -11.96
C ILE A 69 7.54 -16.92 -10.48
N LEU A 70 8.07 -16.00 -9.69
CA LEU A 70 8.52 -16.27 -8.32
C LEU A 70 7.41 -16.19 -7.29
N LYS A 71 6.40 -15.33 -7.51
CA LYS A 71 5.44 -14.94 -6.48
C LYS A 71 3.98 -15.18 -6.88
N LEU A 72 3.67 -15.39 -8.16
CA LEU A 72 2.31 -15.68 -8.61
C LEU A 72 2.17 -17.13 -9.08
N ASN A 73 0.95 -17.65 -8.98
CA ASN A 73 0.58 -18.99 -9.47
C ASN A 73 0.14 -18.93 -10.94
N VAL A 74 0.89 -18.23 -11.79
CA VAL A 74 0.62 -18.15 -13.23
C VAL A 74 1.41 -19.24 -13.95
N PRO A 75 0.84 -19.95 -14.94
CA PRO A 75 1.58 -20.94 -15.71
C PRO A 75 2.87 -20.36 -16.32
N ALA A 76 4.00 -20.99 -16.03
CA ALA A 76 5.33 -20.50 -16.41
C ALA A 76 5.47 -20.21 -17.91
N TYR A 77 4.91 -21.08 -18.77
CA TYR A 77 4.96 -20.89 -20.21
C TYR A 77 4.22 -19.63 -20.67
N ALA A 78 3.10 -19.29 -20.01
CA ALA A 78 2.31 -18.11 -20.34
C ALA A 78 3.06 -16.83 -19.94
N VAL A 79 3.68 -16.81 -18.76
CA VAL A 79 4.51 -15.69 -18.31
C VAL A 79 5.65 -15.43 -19.29
N VAL A 80 6.35 -16.49 -19.72
CA VAL A 80 7.46 -16.35 -20.67
C VAL A 80 6.95 -15.82 -22.01
N ASP A 81 5.89 -16.40 -22.59
CA ASP A 81 5.38 -15.97 -23.90
C ASP A 81 4.92 -14.51 -23.89
N GLU A 82 4.15 -14.10 -22.89
CA GLU A 82 3.65 -12.71 -22.79
C GLU A 82 4.78 -11.71 -22.58
N ASN A 83 5.76 -11.99 -21.70
CA ASN A 83 6.89 -11.08 -21.48
C ASN A 83 7.81 -11.00 -22.72
N VAL A 84 7.98 -12.11 -23.47
CA VAL A 84 8.72 -12.12 -24.74
C VAL A 84 7.99 -11.29 -25.79
N ARG A 85 6.68 -11.43 -25.91
CA ARG A 85 5.84 -10.64 -26.82
C ARG A 85 5.90 -9.15 -26.45
N LEU A 86 5.76 -8.83 -25.16
CA LEU A 86 5.87 -7.47 -24.64
C LEU A 86 7.23 -6.86 -25.00
N ALA A 87 8.34 -7.57 -24.81
CA ALA A 87 9.66 -7.07 -25.17
C ALA A 87 9.84 -6.83 -26.68
N LYS A 88 9.27 -7.70 -27.52
CA LYS A 88 9.31 -7.51 -28.99
C LYS A 88 8.56 -6.25 -29.42
N VAL A 89 7.41 -5.98 -28.80
CA VAL A 89 6.54 -4.84 -29.13
C VAL A 89 7.08 -3.53 -28.53
N ALA A 90 7.51 -3.56 -27.27
CA ALA A 90 7.89 -2.36 -26.53
C ALA A 90 9.32 -1.88 -26.82
N LEU A 91 10.19 -2.76 -27.34
CA LEU A 91 11.59 -2.46 -27.62
C LEU A 91 11.95 -2.82 -29.06
N ARG A 92 12.35 -4.07 -29.30
CA ARG A 92 12.81 -4.58 -30.59
C ARG A 92 12.76 -6.11 -30.62
N PRO A 93 12.71 -6.76 -31.80
CA PRO A 93 12.61 -8.22 -31.91
C PRO A 93 13.67 -9.00 -31.11
N GLY A 94 14.92 -8.54 -31.12
CA GLY A 94 16.02 -9.18 -30.39
C GLY A 94 15.89 -9.14 -28.87
N ALA A 95 15.18 -8.17 -28.30
CA ALA A 95 14.95 -8.07 -26.86
C ALA A 95 14.12 -9.27 -26.34
N GLY A 96 13.20 -9.77 -27.17
CA GLY A 96 12.42 -10.98 -26.84
C GLY A 96 13.28 -12.22 -26.63
N ASN A 97 14.38 -12.37 -27.39
CA ASN A 97 15.29 -13.52 -27.23
C ASN A 97 16.01 -13.48 -25.88
N MET A 98 16.44 -12.30 -25.44
CA MET A 98 17.09 -12.10 -24.15
C MET A 98 16.12 -12.39 -23.00
N VAL A 99 14.89 -11.86 -23.07
CA VAL A 99 13.83 -12.15 -22.09
C VAL A 99 13.56 -13.65 -22.02
N ASN A 100 13.37 -14.32 -23.16
CA ASN A 100 13.14 -15.76 -23.21
C ASN A 100 14.28 -16.54 -22.56
N ALA A 101 15.54 -16.22 -22.88
CA ALA A 101 16.70 -16.90 -22.34
C ALA A 101 16.81 -16.74 -20.82
N ILE A 102 16.67 -15.51 -20.30
CA ILE A 102 16.80 -15.24 -18.86
C ILE A 102 15.64 -15.87 -18.08
N LEU A 103 14.39 -15.74 -18.55
CA LEU A 103 13.24 -16.32 -17.84
C LEU A 103 13.26 -17.86 -17.87
N ARG A 104 13.70 -18.49 -18.96
CA ARG A 104 13.88 -19.95 -19.00
C ARG A 104 14.98 -20.42 -18.04
N LYS A 105 16.08 -19.66 -17.95
CA LYS A 105 17.14 -19.92 -16.95
C LYS A 105 16.59 -19.79 -15.52
N LEU A 106 15.76 -18.78 -15.25
CA LEU A 106 15.10 -18.62 -13.95
C LEU A 106 14.20 -19.82 -13.61
N LEU A 107 13.41 -20.30 -14.57
CA LEU A 107 12.53 -21.47 -14.36
C LEU A 107 13.33 -22.71 -13.99
N LEU A 108 14.40 -23.01 -14.72
CA LEU A 108 15.27 -24.15 -14.41
C LEU A 108 15.88 -24.06 -13.01
N LEU A 109 16.36 -22.88 -12.61
CA LEU A 109 16.92 -22.66 -11.28
C LEU A 109 15.86 -22.77 -10.18
N LYS A 110 14.63 -22.32 -10.44
CA LYS A 110 13.50 -22.46 -9.52
C LYS A 110 13.08 -23.94 -9.35
N GLU A 111 13.01 -24.69 -10.44
CA GLU A 111 12.65 -26.13 -10.42
C GLU A 111 13.67 -26.99 -9.69
N THR A 112 14.94 -26.59 -9.72
CA THR A 112 16.06 -27.30 -9.06
C THR A 112 16.41 -26.76 -7.68
N ASP A 113 15.60 -25.82 -7.16
CA ASP A 113 15.84 -25.11 -5.89
C ASP A 113 17.27 -24.53 -5.75
N SER A 114 17.79 -24.01 -6.86
CA SER A 114 19.17 -23.53 -7.00
C SER A 114 19.25 -22.04 -7.30
N LEU A 115 18.23 -21.28 -6.89
CA LEU A 115 18.22 -19.83 -7.04
C LEU A 115 19.42 -19.21 -6.32
N PRO A 116 20.14 -18.26 -6.95
CA PRO A 116 21.24 -17.56 -6.30
C PRO A 116 20.80 -16.91 -4.98
N LEU A 117 21.55 -17.16 -3.91
CA LEU A 117 21.34 -16.55 -2.61
C LEU A 117 22.51 -15.63 -2.27
N PRO A 118 22.26 -14.46 -1.66
CA PRO A 118 23.33 -13.60 -1.18
C PRO A 118 24.03 -14.26 0.01
N ASN A 119 25.36 -14.16 0.07
CA ASN A 119 26.13 -14.68 1.20
C ASN A 119 25.80 -13.88 2.47
N ILE A 120 25.33 -14.57 3.52
CA ILE A 120 24.97 -13.99 4.83
C ILE A 120 26.19 -13.96 5.76
N GLU A 121 27.31 -14.59 5.41
CA GLU A 121 28.51 -14.59 6.25
C GLU A 121 29.21 -13.22 6.30
N GLY A 122 30.01 -13.04 7.34
CA GLY A 122 30.82 -11.84 7.57
C GLY A 122 30.29 -10.94 8.68
N ASP A 123 30.77 -9.69 8.66
CA ASP A 123 30.44 -8.67 9.66
C ASP A 123 28.95 -8.26 9.61
N ASP A 124 28.52 -7.50 10.62
CA ASP A 124 27.14 -7.00 10.72
C ASP A 124 26.70 -6.23 9.46
N ARG A 125 27.65 -5.59 8.78
CA ARG A 125 27.37 -4.81 7.57
C ARG A 125 27.13 -5.73 6.37
N ALA A 126 27.89 -6.80 6.23
CA ALA A 126 27.71 -7.83 5.21
C ALA A 126 26.38 -8.55 5.42
N GLN A 127 26.10 -8.99 6.66
CA GLN A 127 24.83 -9.59 7.05
C GLN A 127 23.64 -8.70 6.70
N ALA A 128 23.69 -7.40 7.07
CA ALA A 128 22.61 -6.48 6.75
C ALA A 128 22.43 -6.27 5.24
N ARG A 129 23.50 -6.30 4.42
CA ARG A 129 23.38 -6.24 2.96
C ARG A 129 22.71 -7.49 2.41
N ALA A 130 23.08 -8.68 2.88
CA ALA A 130 22.46 -9.93 2.44
C ALA A 130 20.96 -9.95 2.79
N LEU A 131 20.62 -9.64 4.04
CA LEU A 131 19.22 -9.56 4.50
C LEU A 131 18.42 -8.49 3.74
N SER A 132 19.03 -7.36 3.40
CA SER A 132 18.39 -6.33 2.56
C SER A 132 17.97 -6.87 1.20
N ILE A 133 18.74 -7.79 0.62
CA ILE A 133 18.43 -8.42 -0.66
C ILE A 133 17.32 -9.45 -0.47
N ILE A 134 17.49 -10.39 0.48
CA ILE A 134 16.57 -11.50 0.74
C ILE A 134 15.15 -10.99 1.01
N TYR A 135 15.04 -9.97 1.87
CA TYR A 135 13.75 -9.39 2.26
C TYR A 135 13.40 -8.13 1.46
N SER A 136 14.17 -7.77 0.43
CA SER A 136 13.89 -6.63 -0.45
C SER A 136 13.67 -5.28 0.26
N HIS A 137 14.51 -4.96 1.25
CA HIS A 137 14.49 -3.68 1.97
C HIS A 137 15.77 -2.86 1.70
N PRO A 138 15.77 -1.53 1.87
CA PRO A 138 17.00 -0.75 1.84
C PRO A 138 17.97 -1.15 2.97
N VAL A 139 19.28 -1.24 2.67
CA VAL A 139 20.32 -1.63 3.65
C VAL A 139 20.26 -0.79 4.93
N TRP A 140 20.02 0.52 4.79
CA TRP A 140 19.98 1.43 5.93
C TRP A 140 18.79 1.12 6.87
N MET A 141 17.65 0.68 6.33
CA MET A 141 16.48 0.29 7.13
C MET A 141 16.75 -1.02 7.88
N VAL A 142 17.33 -2.02 7.19
CA VAL A 142 17.70 -3.29 7.81
C VAL A 142 18.67 -3.07 8.98
N ARG A 143 19.72 -2.27 8.76
CA ARG A 143 20.67 -1.92 9.84
C ARG A 143 19.98 -1.21 10.99
N ARG A 144 19.05 -0.29 10.69
CA ARG A 144 18.28 0.43 11.71
C ARG A 144 17.42 -0.52 12.53
N TRP A 145 16.68 -1.43 11.90
CA TRP A 145 15.82 -2.38 12.60
C TRP A 145 16.61 -3.38 13.43
N ILE A 146 17.70 -3.95 12.90
CA ILE A 146 18.58 -4.85 13.68
C ILE A 146 19.11 -4.13 14.92
N ARG A 147 19.51 -2.85 14.79
CA ARG A 147 20.01 -2.05 15.91
C ARG A 147 18.95 -1.78 16.98
N PHE A 148 17.71 -1.47 16.59
CA PHE A 148 16.67 -1.05 17.54
C PHE A 148 15.83 -2.20 18.10
N LEU A 149 15.60 -3.26 17.31
CA LEU A 149 14.71 -4.37 17.66
C LEU A 149 15.49 -5.67 17.96
N GLY A 150 16.77 -5.73 17.58
CA GLY A 150 17.51 -6.99 17.52
C GLY A 150 17.26 -7.74 16.20
N LYS A 151 18.12 -8.72 15.91
CA LYS A 151 18.11 -9.44 14.64
C LYS A 151 16.82 -10.24 14.42
N GLU A 152 16.36 -10.98 15.42
CA GLU A 152 15.18 -11.83 15.31
C GLU A 152 13.89 -11.04 15.00
N GLU A 153 13.61 -10.00 15.78
CA GLU A 153 12.44 -9.15 15.57
C GLU A 153 12.52 -8.35 14.27
N ALA A 154 13.72 -7.94 13.86
CA ALA A 154 13.92 -7.32 12.55
C ALA A 154 13.58 -8.29 11.40
N LEU A 155 13.93 -9.57 11.51
CA LEU A 155 13.56 -10.59 10.52
C LEU A 155 12.04 -10.78 10.46
N LYS A 156 11.36 -10.86 11.62
CA LYS A 156 9.89 -10.95 11.70
C LYS A 156 9.23 -9.74 11.03
N LEU A 157 9.70 -8.52 11.33
CA LEU A 157 9.20 -7.28 10.71
C LEU A 157 9.40 -7.26 9.19
N MET A 158 10.60 -7.62 8.73
CA MET A 158 10.92 -7.65 7.29
C MET A 158 10.07 -8.67 6.53
N ASN A 159 9.80 -9.83 7.14
CA ASN A 159 8.90 -10.83 6.60
C ASN A 159 7.45 -10.32 6.55
N TRP A 160 6.98 -9.71 7.65
CA TRP A 160 5.63 -9.15 7.75
C TRP A 160 5.40 -8.04 6.71
N ASN A 161 6.35 -7.12 6.52
CA ASN A 161 6.26 -6.06 5.50
C ASN A 161 6.08 -6.58 4.07
N ASN A 162 6.49 -7.84 3.81
CA ASN A 162 6.38 -8.47 2.52
C ASN A 162 5.18 -9.41 2.37
N SER A 163 4.43 -9.62 3.46
CA SER A 163 3.20 -10.43 3.46
C SER A 163 2.08 -9.74 2.67
N ASP A 164 1.05 -10.49 2.33
CA ASP A 164 -0.10 -9.94 1.63
C ASP A 164 -0.85 -8.94 2.51
N PRO A 165 -1.13 -7.73 2.00
CA PRO A 165 -1.84 -6.72 2.76
C PRO A 165 -3.30 -7.17 2.98
N TYR A 166 -3.86 -6.77 4.11
CA TYR A 166 -5.30 -6.80 4.33
C TYR A 166 -5.84 -5.37 4.31
N PHE A 167 -7.13 -5.24 4.06
CA PHE A 167 -7.85 -3.99 4.26
C PHE A 167 -8.52 -4.03 5.62
N SER A 168 -8.56 -2.87 6.27
CA SER A 168 -9.43 -2.67 7.41
C SER A 168 -10.49 -1.63 7.07
N LEU A 169 -11.73 -1.95 7.44
CA LEU A 169 -12.92 -1.16 7.22
C LEU A 169 -13.41 -0.67 8.56
N ARG A 170 -13.52 0.65 8.71
CA ARG A 170 -14.16 1.30 9.85
C ARG A 170 -15.61 1.58 9.52
N VAL A 171 -16.55 1.10 10.32
CA VAL A 171 -17.97 1.46 10.16
C VAL A 171 -18.19 2.95 10.44
N ASN A 172 -19.15 3.54 9.74
CA ASN A 172 -19.56 4.91 9.95
C ASN A 172 -20.74 4.99 10.93
N THR A 173 -20.42 5.13 12.21
CA THR A 173 -21.44 5.27 13.27
C THR A 173 -22.24 6.57 13.18
N THR A 174 -21.70 7.61 12.53
CA THR A 174 -22.42 8.89 12.33
C THR A 174 -23.64 8.72 11.42
N ASN A 175 -23.58 7.80 10.46
CA ASN A 175 -24.72 7.48 9.59
C ASN A 175 -25.67 6.43 10.22
N GLY A 176 -25.48 6.10 11.50
CA GLY A 176 -26.32 5.14 12.23
C GLY A 176 -25.97 3.66 11.99
N TYR A 177 -24.86 3.36 11.31
CA TYR A 177 -24.43 1.98 11.10
C TYR A 177 -23.64 1.43 12.28
N THR A 178 -23.80 0.14 12.53
CA THR A 178 -23.06 -0.63 13.53
C THR A 178 -22.09 -1.60 12.86
N ARG A 179 -21.11 -2.13 13.62
CA ARG A 179 -20.22 -3.19 13.12
C ARG A 179 -21.02 -4.40 12.66
N ASP A 180 -22.11 -4.73 13.34
CA ASP A 180 -22.95 -5.88 12.98
C ASP A 180 -23.68 -5.65 11.65
N ASP A 181 -24.12 -4.42 11.35
CA ASP A 181 -24.67 -4.07 10.02
C ASP A 181 -23.63 -4.31 8.92
N LEU A 182 -22.38 -3.85 9.15
CA LEU A 182 -21.28 -4.06 8.20
C LEU A 182 -20.98 -5.55 8.03
N VAL A 183 -20.94 -6.30 9.11
CA VAL A 183 -20.73 -7.75 9.10
C VAL A 183 -21.82 -8.46 8.29
N ASN A 184 -23.10 -8.19 8.57
CA ASN A 184 -24.22 -8.78 7.83
C ASN A 184 -24.09 -8.49 6.33
N ARG A 185 -23.68 -7.26 5.98
CA ARG A 185 -23.48 -6.89 4.58
C ARG A 185 -22.30 -7.61 3.93
N LEU A 186 -21.22 -7.86 4.68
CA LEU A 186 -20.08 -8.65 4.18
C LEU A 186 -20.47 -10.12 3.98
N GLU A 187 -21.32 -10.68 4.85
CA GLU A 187 -21.85 -12.03 4.73
C GLU A 187 -22.74 -12.20 3.49
N ASP A 188 -23.65 -11.24 3.24
CA ASP A 188 -24.47 -11.19 2.01
C ASP A 188 -23.60 -11.17 0.74
N LEU A 189 -22.48 -10.45 0.80
CA LEU A 189 -21.51 -10.34 -0.31
C LEU A 189 -20.55 -11.53 -0.38
N GLN A 190 -20.66 -12.49 0.53
CA GLN A 190 -19.77 -13.66 0.66
C GLN A 190 -18.30 -13.25 0.82
N VAL A 191 -18.05 -12.12 1.49
CA VAL A 191 -16.71 -11.62 1.79
C VAL A 191 -16.27 -12.12 3.16
N HIS A 192 -15.22 -12.94 3.19
CA HIS A 192 -14.64 -13.38 4.46
C HIS A 192 -14.04 -12.19 5.23
N TYR A 193 -14.31 -12.15 6.53
CA TYR A 193 -13.86 -11.09 7.41
C TYR A 193 -13.33 -11.62 8.74
N GLU A 194 -12.51 -10.80 9.40
CA GLU A 194 -12.05 -11.01 10.77
C GLU A 194 -12.47 -9.80 11.61
N LYS A 195 -13.09 -10.02 12.77
CA LYS A 195 -13.44 -8.91 13.68
C LYS A 195 -12.17 -8.32 14.29
N SER A 196 -12.13 -7.00 14.36
CA SER A 196 -11.08 -6.29 15.06
C SER A 196 -11.27 -6.33 16.57
N ILE A 197 -10.19 -6.08 17.30
CA ILE A 197 -10.23 -5.72 18.72
C ILE A 197 -10.84 -4.33 18.95
N MET A 198 -10.89 -3.47 17.93
CA MET A 198 -11.63 -2.21 17.97
C MET A 198 -13.06 -2.44 17.48
N ASP A 199 -14.06 -1.99 18.25
CA ASP A 199 -15.46 -2.31 17.96
C ASP A 199 -15.99 -1.71 16.67
N GLU A 200 -15.36 -0.68 16.13
CA GLU A 200 -15.76 -0.04 14.87
C GLU A 200 -15.10 -0.67 13.64
N PHE A 201 -14.21 -1.67 13.80
CA PHE A 201 -13.38 -2.16 12.71
C PHE A 201 -13.61 -3.63 12.36
N VAL A 202 -13.47 -3.92 11.07
CA VAL A 202 -13.45 -5.26 10.49
C VAL A 202 -12.27 -5.36 9.52
N ARG A 203 -11.58 -6.51 9.48
CA ARG A 203 -10.50 -6.79 8.52
C ARG A 203 -11.00 -7.70 7.42
N ILE A 204 -10.58 -7.44 6.19
CA ILE A 204 -10.80 -8.32 5.05
C ILE A 204 -9.47 -8.53 4.30
N ARG A 205 -9.18 -9.77 3.92
CA ARG A 205 -8.00 -10.10 3.10
C ARG A 205 -8.33 -10.13 1.62
N GLU A 206 -9.57 -10.52 1.31
CA GLU A 206 -10.08 -10.70 -0.04
C GLU A 206 -11.46 -10.04 -0.14
N GLY A 207 -12.02 -9.95 -1.34
CA GLY A 207 -13.39 -9.44 -1.52
C GLY A 207 -13.55 -7.91 -1.46
N MET A 208 -12.48 -7.13 -1.34
CA MET A 208 -12.55 -5.65 -1.37
C MET A 208 -13.27 -5.12 -2.62
N GLN A 209 -13.16 -5.80 -3.77
CA GLN A 209 -13.88 -5.40 -4.98
C GLN A 209 -15.40 -5.54 -4.82
N ALA A 210 -15.88 -6.59 -4.17
CA ALA A 210 -17.31 -6.77 -3.90
C ALA A 210 -17.82 -5.65 -2.99
N VAL A 211 -17.05 -5.25 -1.97
CA VAL A 211 -17.33 -4.10 -1.10
C VAL A 211 -17.44 -2.79 -1.90
N LEU A 212 -16.52 -2.57 -2.85
CA LEU A 212 -16.55 -1.39 -3.72
C LEU A 212 -17.75 -1.38 -4.67
N GLN A 213 -18.02 -2.50 -5.35
CA GLN A 213 -19.13 -2.63 -6.31
C GLN A 213 -20.49 -2.55 -5.63
N ALA A 214 -20.62 -3.09 -4.43
CA ALA A 214 -21.82 -3.01 -3.62
C ALA A 214 -22.06 -1.62 -3.01
N GLY A 215 -21.16 -0.66 -3.23
CA GLY A 215 -21.38 0.74 -2.89
C GLY A 215 -21.10 1.11 -1.43
N LEU A 216 -20.66 0.18 -0.57
CA LEU A 216 -20.56 0.38 0.89
C LEU A 216 -19.75 1.62 1.29
N LEU A 217 -18.64 1.90 0.59
CA LEU A 217 -17.86 3.12 0.83
C LEU A 217 -18.55 4.38 0.29
N LYS A 218 -19.19 4.27 -0.88
CA LYS A 218 -19.83 5.39 -1.57
C LYS A 218 -21.10 5.85 -0.84
N GLU A 219 -21.81 4.92 -0.24
CA GLU A 219 -22.99 5.13 0.60
C GLU A 219 -22.62 5.62 2.01
N GLY A 220 -21.32 5.70 2.32
CA GLY A 220 -20.84 6.15 3.63
C GLY A 220 -21.14 5.15 4.74
N MET A 221 -21.33 3.85 4.44
CA MET A 221 -21.51 2.81 5.45
C MET A 221 -20.22 2.52 6.21
N CYS A 222 -19.10 2.53 5.50
CA CYS A 222 -17.77 2.34 6.07
C CYS A 222 -16.71 3.14 5.31
N ALA A 223 -15.52 3.23 5.90
CA ALA A 223 -14.33 3.82 5.29
C ALA A 223 -13.15 2.85 5.37
N VAL A 224 -12.28 2.84 4.36
CA VAL A 224 -11.01 2.11 4.44
C VAL A 224 -10.08 2.87 5.37
N GLN A 225 -9.72 2.27 6.49
CA GLN A 225 -8.79 2.84 7.46
C GLN A 225 -8.09 1.73 8.23
N ASP A 226 -6.78 1.84 8.40
CA ASP A 226 -6.01 0.94 9.24
C ASP A 226 -6.37 1.09 10.72
N GLU A 227 -6.48 -0.02 11.45
CA GLU A 227 -6.84 -0.01 12.88
C GLU A 227 -5.79 0.68 13.74
N SER A 228 -4.51 0.64 13.33
CA SER A 228 -3.48 1.37 14.06
C SER A 228 -3.73 2.89 14.00
N ALA A 229 -4.30 3.39 12.90
CA ALA A 229 -4.78 4.77 12.82
C ALA A 229 -6.05 4.99 13.66
N GLY A 230 -6.86 3.95 13.88
CA GLY A 230 -7.98 3.96 14.83
C GLY A 230 -7.50 4.11 16.27
N PHE A 231 -6.50 3.34 16.69
CA PHE A 231 -5.92 3.41 18.04
C PHE A 231 -5.39 4.79 18.38
N VAL A 232 -4.78 5.49 17.41
CA VAL A 232 -4.35 6.88 17.61
C VAL A 232 -5.52 7.77 18.03
N VAL A 233 -6.71 7.57 17.45
CA VAL A 233 -7.91 8.34 17.79
C VAL A 233 -8.43 7.97 19.18
N SER A 234 -8.33 6.70 19.59
CA SER A 234 -8.61 6.29 20.96
C SER A 234 -7.67 6.93 21.99
N VAL A 235 -6.42 7.22 21.62
CA VAL A 235 -5.48 7.95 22.49
C VAL A 235 -5.81 9.43 22.57
N VAL A 236 -6.24 10.05 21.46
CA VAL A 236 -6.74 11.44 21.46
C VAL A 236 -8.02 11.55 22.31
N ASP A 237 -8.85 10.50 22.28
CA ASP A 237 -10.10 10.39 23.03
C ASP A 237 -11.06 11.60 22.85
N PRO A 238 -11.48 11.98 21.62
CA PRO A 238 -12.33 13.14 21.39
C PRO A 238 -13.65 13.10 22.19
N GLN A 239 -13.95 14.18 22.91
CA GLN A 239 -15.17 14.32 23.70
C GLN A 239 -16.14 15.34 23.05
N PRO A 240 -17.46 15.12 23.11
CA PRO A 240 -18.45 16.09 22.65
C PRO A 240 -18.22 17.49 23.24
N GLY A 241 -18.21 18.49 22.36
CA GLY A 241 -17.99 19.90 22.68
C GLY A 241 -16.54 20.37 22.50
N GLU A 242 -15.57 19.47 22.36
CA GLU A 242 -14.16 19.83 22.19
C GLU A 242 -13.84 20.42 20.82
N THR A 243 -12.79 21.25 20.79
CA THR A 243 -12.13 21.74 19.59
C THR A 243 -10.81 21.00 19.40
N ILE A 244 -10.64 20.36 18.23
CA ILE A 244 -9.48 19.51 17.94
C ILE A 244 -8.77 20.01 16.69
N MET A 245 -7.44 20.06 16.71
CA MET A 245 -6.62 20.29 15.52
C MET A 245 -5.98 18.99 15.04
N ASP A 246 -6.18 18.65 13.77
CA ASP A 246 -5.42 17.63 13.06
C ASP A 246 -4.41 18.33 12.14
N CYS A 247 -3.14 18.30 12.52
CA CYS A 247 -2.09 19.13 11.93
C CYS A 247 -1.60 18.65 10.56
N CYS A 248 -1.87 17.40 10.19
CA CYS A 248 -1.44 16.74 8.95
C CYS A 248 -2.59 15.87 8.42
N ALA A 249 -3.76 16.49 8.29
CA ALA A 249 -5.04 15.81 8.28
C ALA A 249 -5.28 14.92 7.05
N ALA A 250 -4.79 15.32 5.86
CA ALA A 250 -5.21 14.67 4.63
C ALA A 250 -4.55 13.29 4.45
N PRO A 251 -5.26 12.26 3.93
CA PRO A 251 -6.58 12.32 3.29
C PRO A 251 -7.77 12.21 4.26
N GLY A 252 -7.56 12.26 5.58
CA GLY A 252 -8.66 12.52 6.53
C GLY A 252 -9.14 11.36 7.39
N GLY A 253 -8.58 10.16 7.29
CA GLY A 253 -9.10 8.99 8.02
C GLY A 253 -9.22 9.23 9.54
N LYS A 254 -8.19 9.82 10.16
CA LYS A 254 -8.17 10.18 11.59
C LYS A 254 -9.09 11.35 11.87
N THR A 255 -9.05 12.41 11.05
CA THR A 255 -9.95 13.56 11.13
C THR A 255 -11.42 13.15 11.15
N LEU A 256 -11.83 12.30 10.21
CA LEU A 256 -13.19 11.78 10.11
C LEU A 256 -13.55 10.93 11.33
N PHE A 257 -12.61 10.14 11.85
CA PHE A 257 -12.89 9.35 13.05
C PHE A 257 -13.04 10.23 14.28
N MET A 258 -12.18 11.25 14.42
CA MET A 258 -12.26 12.18 15.54
C MET A 258 -13.57 12.96 15.49
N ALA A 259 -13.95 13.47 14.31
CA ALA A 259 -15.21 14.17 14.12
C ALA A 259 -16.43 13.27 14.41
N SER A 260 -16.40 11.98 14.05
CA SER A 260 -17.50 11.06 14.38
C SER A 260 -17.66 10.82 15.89
N ARG A 261 -16.58 10.95 16.67
CA ARG A 261 -16.59 10.81 18.13
C ARG A 261 -17.15 12.04 18.86
N LEU A 262 -17.10 13.21 18.21
CA LEU A 262 -17.67 14.45 18.73
C LEU A 262 -19.21 14.46 18.78
N ALA A 263 -19.87 13.48 18.15
CA ALA A 263 -21.33 13.30 18.20
C ALA A 263 -22.14 14.57 17.84
N GLY A 264 -21.68 15.32 16.83
CA GLY A 264 -22.34 16.57 16.40
C GLY A 264 -21.99 17.80 17.23
N GLN A 265 -21.15 17.67 18.26
CA GLN A 265 -20.84 18.73 19.22
C GLN A 265 -19.33 18.98 19.26
N GLY A 266 -18.90 20.18 18.89
CA GLY A 266 -17.47 20.53 18.81
C GLY A 266 -17.02 20.75 17.37
N LYS A 267 -15.71 20.85 17.15
CA LYS A 267 -15.12 21.11 15.82
C LYS A 267 -13.77 20.43 15.64
N VAL A 268 -13.48 19.99 14.41
CA VAL A 268 -12.14 19.54 14.01
C VAL A 268 -11.58 20.49 12.95
N SER A 269 -10.48 21.16 13.24
CA SER A 269 -9.68 21.89 12.24
C SER A 269 -8.70 20.92 11.59
N ALA A 270 -8.79 20.78 10.27
CA ALA A 270 -8.01 19.84 9.48
C ALA A 270 -6.98 20.59 8.63
N LEU A 271 -5.73 20.63 9.07
CA LEU A 271 -4.64 21.33 8.40
C LEU A 271 -3.84 20.36 7.51
N ASP A 272 -3.59 20.74 6.26
CA ASP A 272 -2.64 20.03 5.40
C ASP A 272 -2.06 20.98 4.33
N ILE A 273 -0.81 20.74 3.94
CA ILE A 273 -0.13 21.52 2.91
C ILE A 273 -0.65 21.22 1.49
N ASN A 274 -1.31 20.08 1.29
CA ASN A 274 -1.78 19.65 -0.02
C ASN A 274 -3.28 19.90 -0.19
N LYS A 275 -3.62 20.99 -0.88
CA LYS A 275 -5.01 21.36 -1.23
C LYS A 275 -5.78 20.24 -1.94
N GLY A 276 -5.13 19.46 -2.82
CA GLY A 276 -5.76 18.35 -3.53
C GLY A 276 -6.18 17.21 -2.61
N ARG A 277 -5.37 16.91 -1.59
CA ARG A 277 -5.69 15.88 -0.59
C ARG A 277 -6.73 16.39 0.42
N LEU A 278 -6.74 17.68 0.76
CA LEU A 278 -7.81 18.29 1.56
C LEU A 278 -9.17 18.19 0.88
N ARG A 279 -9.23 18.38 -0.45
CA ARG A 279 -10.48 18.17 -1.20
C ARG A 279 -11.03 16.74 -1.02
N ILE A 280 -10.16 15.73 -1.04
CA ILE A 280 -10.56 14.32 -0.81
C ILE A 280 -11.13 14.14 0.60
N LEU A 281 -10.49 14.77 1.61
CA LEU A 281 -10.99 14.76 2.98
C LEU A 281 -12.38 15.37 3.07
N MET A 282 -12.61 16.55 2.46
CA MET A 282 -13.91 17.22 2.50
C MET A 282 -15.00 16.49 1.69
N GLU A 283 -14.65 15.83 0.59
CA GLU A 283 -15.56 14.92 -0.13
C GLU A 283 -15.98 13.74 0.77
N ALA A 284 -15.03 13.13 1.49
CA ALA A 284 -15.33 12.07 2.45
C ALA A 284 -16.13 12.59 3.66
N ALA A 285 -15.85 13.80 4.17
CA ALA A 285 -16.60 14.41 5.26
C ALA A 285 -18.08 14.56 4.90
N LYS A 286 -18.39 14.99 3.67
CA LYS A 286 -19.77 15.07 3.16
C LYS A 286 -20.44 13.71 3.08
N CYS A 287 -19.77 12.70 2.53
CA CYS A 287 -20.31 11.33 2.48
C CYS A 287 -20.59 10.75 3.88
N HIS A 288 -19.84 11.20 4.89
CA HIS A 288 -19.98 10.77 6.27
C HIS A 288 -20.87 11.69 7.13
N ASN A 289 -21.48 12.73 6.57
CA ASN A 289 -22.26 13.76 7.27
C ASN A 289 -21.48 14.44 8.41
N LEU A 290 -20.22 14.80 8.14
CA LEU A 290 -19.29 15.43 9.08
C LEU A 290 -18.78 16.81 8.61
N ASP A 291 -19.24 17.30 7.46
CA ASP A 291 -18.75 18.54 6.86
C ASP A 291 -19.13 19.81 7.66
N ASP A 292 -20.13 19.75 8.53
CA ASP A 292 -20.46 20.84 9.46
C ASP A 292 -19.49 20.93 10.66
N ILE A 293 -18.83 19.83 11.02
CA ILE A 293 -17.93 19.73 12.18
C ILE A 293 -16.48 19.94 11.76
N ILE A 294 -16.15 19.62 10.51
CA ILE A 294 -14.78 19.67 9.99
C ILE A 294 -14.57 20.97 9.21
N THR A 295 -13.49 21.69 9.55
CA THR A 295 -13.04 22.88 8.80
C THR A 295 -11.65 22.61 8.22
N ASP A 296 -11.48 22.69 6.90
CA ASP A 296 -10.18 22.52 6.27
C ASP A 296 -9.34 23.81 6.30
N ILE A 297 -8.04 23.64 6.53
CA ILE A 297 -7.05 24.72 6.57
C ILE A 297 -5.90 24.34 5.63
N HIS A 298 -5.84 24.98 4.47
CA HIS A 298 -4.72 24.79 3.55
C HIS A 298 -3.54 25.67 3.98
N GLY A 299 -2.46 25.04 4.45
CA GLY A 299 -1.28 25.77 4.88
C GLY A 299 -0.15 24.88 5.37
N ASP A 300 1.00 25.51 5.62
CA ASP A 300 2.12 24.88 6.32
C ASP A 300 1.90 25.02 7.82
N LEU A 301 1.89 23.90 8.54
CA LEU A 301 1.73 23.86 10.00
C LEU A 301 2.70 24.81 10.72
N ARG A 302 3.94 24.92 10.23
CA ARG A 302 4.98 25.74 10.85
C ARG A 302 4.70 27.23 10.75
N LEU A 303 3.99 27.66 9.69
CA LEU A 303 3.56 29.04 9.51
C LEU A 303 2.28 29.29 10.28
N TYR A 304 1.31 28.37 10.16
CA TYR A 304 0.05 28.45 10.89
C TYR A 304 0.27 28.53 12.41
N ALA A 305 1.17 27.72 12.96
CA ALA A 305 1.48 27.73 14.38
C ALA A 305 2.15 29.04 14.87
N LYS A 306 2.75 29.83 13.98
CA LYS A 306 3.32 31.14 14.31
C LYS A 306 2.30 32.27 14.22
N GLU A 307 1.37 32.17 13.28
CA GLU A 307 0.41 33.22 12.95
C GLU A 307 -0.91 33.09 13.72
N SER A 308 -1.32 31.85 14.01
CA SER A 308 -2.59 31.57 14.68
C SER A 308 -2.48 31.74 16.20
N THR A 309 -3.46 32.44 16.77
CA THR A 309 -3.66 32.52 18.22
C THR A 309 -4.76 31.56 18.72
N VAL A 310 -5.31 30.74 17.83
CA VAL A 310 -6.40 29.79 18.15
C VAL A 310 -5.87 28.70 19.07
N LYS A 311 -6.58 28.46 20.17
CA LYS A 311 -6.33 27.34 21.07
C LYS A 311 -7.30 26.21 20.77
N TYR A 312 -6.81 24.99 20.91
CA TYR A 312 -7.57 23.77 20.76
C TYR A 312 -7.49 22.99 22.07
N ASP A 313 -8.56 22.29 22.42
CA ASP A 313 -8.56 21.39 23.57
C ASP A 313 -7.59 20.23 23.34
N LYS A 314 -7.49 19.75 22.08
CA LYS A 314 -6.59 18.67 21.68
C LYS A 314 -5.91 18.94 20.34
N VAL A 315 -4.71 18.39 20.18
CA VAL A 315 -3.91 18.49 18.95
C VAL A 315 -3.36 17.11 18.58
N LEU A 316 -3.62 16.68 17.36
CA LEU A 316 -3.03 15.51 16.73
C LEU A 316 -1.97 15.95 15.72
N LEU A 317 -0.74 15.41 15.86
CA LEU A 317 0.38 15.61 14.95
C LEU A 317 1.07 14.29 14.61
#